data_AF-A0AAN0MD35-F1
#
_entry.id   AF-A0AAN0MD35-F1
#
_cell.length_a   1.000
_cell.length_b   1.000
_cell.length_c   1.000
_cell.angle_alpha   90.00
_cell.angle_beta   90.00
_cell.angle_gamma   90.00
#
_symmetry.space_group_name_H-M   'P 1'
#
loop_
_entity.id
_entity.type
_entity.pdbx_description
1 polymer ?
#
loop_
_entity_poly.entity_id
_entity_poly.type
_entity_poly.pdbx_seq_one_letter_code
_entity_poly.pdbx_strand_id
1 'polypeptide(L)'
;MGQPGAKQGDQIIATDTHIVMIPSPGGPIPTPLPHPFVGIIDDGLSSDVNIGGMAAATQGSKASNTPRISRRAGRSSRPRPTRAKSSWAVPRS
;
A
#
# COMPACT_ATOMS: atom_id res chain seq x y z
N MET A 1 -24.82 0.47 -2.48
CA MET A 1 -23.76 1.16 -1.73
C MET A 1 -24.06 0.98 -0.25
N GLY A 2 -23.20 0.33 0.52
CA GLY A 2 -23.50 -0.05 1.91
C GLY A 2 -22.30 -0.44 2.77
N GLN A 3 -21.08 -0.12 2.32
CA GLN A 3 -19.87 -0.35 3.12
C GLN A 3 -19.46 0.97 3.77
N PRO A 4 -18.98 0.95 5.03
CA PRO A 4 -18.43 2.13 5.67
C PRO A 4 -17.31 2.74 4.82
N GLY A 5 -17.31 4.06 4.67
CA GLY A 5 -16.23 4.73 3.95
C GLY A 5 -14.91 4.63 4.72
N ALA A 6 -13.83 4.41 3.99
CA ALA A 6 -12.49 4.35 4.57
C ALA A 6 -12.03 5.74 5.04
N LYS A 7 -11.27 5.78 6.14
CA LYS A 7 -10.80 7.01 6.80
C LYS A 7 -9.36 6.86 7.27
N GLN A 8 -8.77 7.98 7.67
CA GLN A 8 -7.46 8.01 8.33
C GLN A 8 -7.41 7.02 9.49
N GLY A 9 -6.31 6.26 9.58
CA GLY A 9 -6.12 5.26 10.62
C GLY A 9 -6.71 3.89 10.30
N ASP A 10 -7.50 3.73 9.24
CA ASP A 10 -8.00 2.42 8.83
C ASP A 10 -6.86 1.53 8.33
N GLN A 11 -6.97 0.24 8.63
CA GLN A 11 -6.01 -0.78 8.20
C GLN A 11 -6.41 -1.34 6.83
N ILE A 12 -5.45 -1.36 5.92
CA ILE A 12 -5.52 -2.05 4.63
C ILE A 12 -4.79 -3.38 4.77
N ILE A 13 -5.46 -4.47 4.40
CA ILE A 13 -4.86 -5.79 4.19
C ILE A 13 -4.93 -6.06 2.69
N ALA A 14 -3.78 -6.29 2.07
CA ALA A 14 -3.65 -6.54 0.64
C ALA A 14 -2.47 -7.48 0.35
N THR A 15 -2.25 -7.79 -0.92
CA THR A 15 -1.09 -8.54 -1.39
C THR A 15 -0.25 -7.62 -2.27
N ASP A 16 1.01 -7.38 -1.90
CA ASP A 16 1.99 -6.72 -2.75
C ASP A 16 2.78 -7.76 -3.57
N THR A 17 3.31 -7.37 -4.72
CA THR A 17 4.17 -8.23 -5.54
C THR A 17 5.58 -7.70 -5.54
N HIS A 18 6.49 -8.42 -4.87
CA HIS A 18 7.90 -8.07 -4.84
C HIS A 18 8.69 -8.91 -5.84
N ILE A 19 9.64 -8.29 -6.53
CA ILE A 19 10.61 -9.01 -7.35
C ILE A 19 11.75 -9.45 -6.44
N VAL A 20 11.93 -10.75 -6.29
CA VAL A 20 13.07 -11.34 -5.58
C VAL A 20 14.05 -11.87 -6.60
N MET A 21 15.34 -11.57 -6.40
CA MET A 21 16.41 -12.13 -7.22
C MET A 21 16.78 -13.51 -6.67
N ILE A 22 16.34 -14.57 -7.36
CA ILE A 22 16.65 -15.95 -6.97
C ILE A 22 17.99 -16.35 -7.59
N PRO A 23 18.99 -16.81 -6.81
CA PRO A 23 20.24 -17.32 -7.36
C PRO A 23 20.01 -18.51 -8.29
N SER A 24 20.66 -18.50 -9.44
CA SER A 24 20.67 -19.59 -10.42
C SER A 24 22.08 -19.71 -11.03
N PRO A 25 22.51 -20.90 -11.52
CA PRO A 25 23.83 -21.07 -12.14
C PRO A 25 24.14 -20.10 -13.30
N GLY A 26 23.11 -19.57 -13.98
CA GLY A 26 23.24 -18.56 -15.04
C GLY A 26 23.18 -17.11 -14.58
N GLY A 27 23.11 -16.86 -13.27
CA GLY A 27 22.91 -15.53 -12.67
C GLY A 27 21.55 -15.36 -11.99
N PRO A 28 21.32 -14.25 -11.25
CA PRO A 28 20.09 -14.06 -10.49
C PRO A 28 18.88 -13.84 -11.40
N ILE A 29 17.81 -14.62 -11.20
CA ILE A 29 16.57 -14.51 -11.97
C ILE A 29 15.59 -13.60 -11.22
N PRO A 30 15.03 -12.55 -11.86
CA PRO A 30 13.99 -11.73 -11.25
C PRO A 30 12.66 -12.49 -11.22
N THR A 31 12.22 -12.89 -10.02
CA THR A 31 10.96 -13.65 -9.83
C THR A 31 9.94 -12.82 -9.06
N PRO A 32 8.78 -12.49 -9.67
CA PRO A 32 7.66 -11.86 -8.96
C PRO A 32 7.05 -12.82 -7.94
N LEU A 33 7.04 -12.43 -6.66
CA LEU A 33 6.51 -13.21 -5.55
C LEU A 33 5.47 -12.39 -4.78
N PRO A 34 4.28 -12.97 -4.50
CA PRO A 34 3.26 -12.32 -3.68
C PRO A 34 3.71 -12.24 -2.22
N HIS A 35 3.54 -11.09 -1.59
CA HIS A 35 3.79 -10.88 -0.17
C HIS A 35 2.61 -10.16 0.50
N PRO A 36 2.31 -10.46 1.77
CA PRO A 36 1.27 -9.74 2.50
C PRO A 36 1.67 -8.26 2.69
N PHE A 37 0.71 -7.37 2.44
CA PHE A 37 0.78 -5.96 2.76
C PHE A 37 -0.25 -5.67 3.85
N VAL A 38 0.21 -5.11 4.97
CA VAL A 38 -0.66 -4.63 6.04
C VAL A 38 -0.25 -3.21 6.34
N GLY A 39 -1.11 -2.23 6.08
CA GLY A 39 -0.74 -0.83 6.25
C GLY A 39 -1.85 0.05 6.76
N ILE A 40 -1.49 1.17 7.37
CA ILE A 40 -2.43 2.17 7.90
C ILE A 40 -2.56 3.32 6.91
N ILE A 41 -3.79 3.75 6.61
CA ILE A 41 -4.04 4.93 5.76
C ILE A 41 -3.62 6.20 6.52
N ASP A 42 -2.61 6.88 5.99
CA ASP A 42 -1.97 8.01 6.65
C ASP A 42 -1.69 9.21 5.73
N ASP A 43 -2.02 9.12 4.44
CA ASP A 43 -1.74 10.20 3.49
C ASP A 43 -2.70 10.26 2.29
N GLY A 44 -2.74 11.40 1.62
CA GLY A 44 -3.60 11.68 0.47
C GLY A 44 -5.08 11.69 0.85
N LEU A 45 -5.39 12.10 2.08
CA LEU A 45 -6.73 12.14 2.67
C LEU A 45 -7.48 13.39 2.21
N SER A 46 -8.80 13.41 2.42
CA SER A 46 -9.63 14.59 2.17
C SER A 46 -9.32 15.71 3.15
N SER A 47 -9.28 16.97 2.69
CA SER A 47 -9.13 18.16 3.53
C SER A 47 -10.42 18.55 4.26
N ASP A 48 -11.57 18.27 3.62
CA ASP A 48 -12.84 18.88 4.01
C ASP A 48 -13.90 17.84 4.42
N VAL A 49 -13.73 16.59 4.00
CA VAL A 49 -14.69 15.51 4.26
C VAL A 49 -14.15 14.59 5.35
N ASN A 50 -14.94 14.44 6.42
CA ASN A 50 -14.64 13.57 7.53
C ASN A 50 -15.64 12.41 7.61
N ILE A 51 -15.15 11.22 7.97
CA ILE A 51 -15.96 10.02 8.25
C ILE A 51 -15.66 9.61 9.68
N GLY A 52 -16.67 9.62 10.55
CA GLY A 52 -16.50 9.29 11.97
C GLY A 52 -15.49 10.19 12.69
N GLY A 53 -15.42 11.47 12.31
CA GLY A 53 -14.50 12.45 12.91
C GLY A 53 -13.05 12.41 12.41
N MET A 54 -12.73 11.52 11.48
CA MET A 54 -11.40 11.41 10.87
C MET A 54 -11.44 11.73 9.38
N ALA A 55 -10.35 12.24 8.82
CA ALA A 55 -10.27 12.62 7.42
C ALA A 55 -10.59 11.41 6.51
N ALA A 56 -11.48 11.61 5.53
CA ALA A 56 -11.91 10.55 4.62
C ALA A 56 -10.78 10.13 3.67
N ALA A 57 -10.66 8.82 3.42
CA ALA A 57 -9.78 8.29 2.39
C ALA A 57 -10.42 8.46 1.01
N THR A 58 -9.67 9.04 0.08
CA THR A 58 -10.06 9.31 -1.30
C THR A 58 -9.29 8.44 -2.28
N GLN A 59 -9.66 8.49 -3.57
CA GLN A 59 -8.99 7.69 -4.58
C GLN A 59 -7.56 8.19 -4.73
N GLY A 60 -6.59 7.35 -4.35
CA GLY A 60 -5.18 7.76 -4.31
C GLY A 60 -4.67 8.16 -2.93
N SER A 61 -5.49 8.08 -1.87
CA SER A 61 -4.95 7.98 -0.51
C SER A 61 -4.04 6.77 -0.41
N LYS A 62 -3.03 6.86 0.45
CA LYS A 62 -1.97 5.87 0.54
C LYS A 62 -1.81 5.38 1.97
N ALA A 63 -1.37 4.13 2.08
CA ALA A 63 -1.11 3.49 3.36
C ALA A 63 0.37 3.14 3.52
N SER A 64 0.85 3.24 4.76
CA SER A 64 2.20 2.85 5.16
C SER A 64 2.20 1.42 5.72
N ASN A 65 3.07 0.55 5.20
CA ASN A 65 3.21 -0.85 5.63
C ASN A 65 3.75 -0.96 7.07
N THR A 66 3.13 -1.82 7.89
CA THR A 66 3.41 -2.02 9.32
C THR A 66 3.53 -3.52 9.65
N PRO A 67 4.64 -4.00 10.25
CA PRO A 67 5.87 -3.26 10.54
C PRO A 67 6.57 -2.84 9.25
N ARG A 68 7.23 -1.67 9.27
CA ARG A 68 8.07 -1.23 8.16
C ARG A 68 9.10 -2.32 7.89
N ILE A 69 9.00 -3.03 6.78
CA ILE A 69 10.03 -3.98 6.35
C ILE A 69 11.34 -3.19 6.26
N SER A 70 12.27 -3.48 7.18
CA SER A 70 13.62 -2.93 7.13
C SER A 70 14.28 -3.48 5.87
N ARG A 71 14.68 -2.59 4.95
CA ARG A 71 15.41 -2.93 3.72
C ARG A 71 16.74 -3.56 4.10
N ARG A 72 16.78 -4.88 4.27
CA ARG A 72 18.05 -5.62 4.29
C ARG A 72 18.73 -5.39 2.93
N ALA A 73 19.94 -4.88 2.98
CA ALA A 73 20.71 -4.41 1.82
C ALA A 73 20.83 -5.49 0.74
N GLY A 74 20.22 -5.24 -0.43
CA GLY A 74 20.32 -6.10 -1.60
C GLY A 74 19.78 -5.39 -2.83
N ARG A 75 20.70 -5.02 -3.73
CA ARG A 75 20.54 -4.37 -5.06
C ARG A 75 19.10 -4.15 -5.55
N SER A 76 18.73 -2.86 -5.63
CA SER A 76 17.48 -2.34 -6.18
C SER A 76 17.44 -2.45 -7.70
N SER A 77 16.40 -3.11 -8.24
CA SER A 77 15.91 -2.84 -9.59
C SER A 77 14.50 -2.24 -9.48
N ARG A 78 14.44 -0.91 -9.63
CA ARG A 78 13.26 -0.02 -9.71
C ARG A 78 12.26 -0.09 -8.52
N PRO A 79 12.09 0.99 -7.74
CA PRO A 79 11.10 1.02 -6.68
C PRO A 79 9.69 0.98 -7.27
N ARG A 80 8.95 -0.12 -7.09
CA ARG A 80 7.49 -0.06 -7.10
C ARG A 80 7.07 0.65 -5.80
N PRO A 81 6.14 1.61 -5.85
CA PRO A 81 5.78 2.38 -4.67
C PRO A 81 5.25 1.43 -3.60
N THR A 82 5.86 1.43 -2.41
CA THR A 82 5.40 0.72 -1.19
C THR A 82 4.13 1.36 -0.61
N ARG A 83 3.25 1.85 -1.48
CA ARG A 83 2.06 2.63 -1.18
C ARG A 83 0.90 2.11 -2.00
N ALA A 84 0.01 1.37 -1.35
CA ALA A 84 -1.25 0.97 -1.93
C ALA A 84 -2.13 2.21 -2.13
N LYS A 85 -2.75 2.35 -3.31
CA LYS A 85 -3.80 3.34 -3.55
C LYS A 85 -5.13 2.72 -3.12
N SER A 86 -5.87 3.37 -2.24
CA SER A 86 -7.23 2.94 -1.89
C SER A 86 -8.15 3.05 -3.11
N SER A 87 -8.70 1.89 -3.53
CA SER A 87 -9.72 1.79 -4.58
C SER A 87 -11.16 1.94 -4.04
N TRP A 88 -11.33 1.93 -2.72
CA TRP A 88 -12.62 1.97 -2.00
C TRP A 88 -13.09 3.39 -1.65
N ALA A 89 -12.60 4.38 -2.39
CA ALA A 89 -12.87 5.77 -2.09
C ALA A 89 -14.24 6.22 -2.62
N VAL A 90 -14.93 7.01 -1.80
CA VAL A 90 -16.11 7.77 -2.23
C VAL A 90 -15.68 8.68 -3.40
N PRO A 91 -16.40 8.68 -4.54
CA PRO A 91 -16.09 9.59 -5.64
C PRO A 91 -16.15 11.03 -5.14
N ARG A 92 -15.14 11.83 -5.51
CA ARG A 92 -15.20 13.29 -5.32
C ARG A 92 -16.37 13.81 -6.15
N SER A 93 -17.35 14.43 -5.48
CA SER A 93 -18.37 15.28 -6.10
C SER A 93 -17.77 16.62 -6.49
#